data_AF-A0A091TIF4-F1
#
_entry.id   AF-A0A091TIF4-F1
#
_cell.length_a   1.000
_cell.length_b   1.000
_cell.length_c   1.000
_cell.angle_alpha   90.00
_cell.angle_beta   90.00
_cell.angle_gamma   90.00
#
_symmetry.space_group_name_H-M   'P 1'
#
loop_
_entity.id
_entity.type
_entity.pdbx_description
1 polymer ?
#
loop_
_entity_poly.entity_id
_entity_poly.type
_entity_poly.pdbx_seq_one_letter_code
_entity_poly.pdbx_strand_id
1 'polypeptide(L)'
;RTYLEEELTKAREKPKLRKDMYKKMIEVDPLAPTDEENAQHAVTKPRYMQWRETISSSANLGFRIEGIKKADGTCNTNFKTTKTQEQVLQVFVEFIEGNTSILV
;
A
#
# COMPACT_ATOMS: atom_id res chain seq x y z
N ARG A 1 -8.72 6.18 3.42
CA ARG A 1 -9.26 4.85 3.02
C ARG A 1 -9.30 4.74 1.50
N THR A 2 -9.13 3.53 0.96
CA THR A 2 -8.82 3.21 -0.44
C THR A 2 -9.77 2.19 -1.07
N TYR A 3 -10.83 1.83 -0.35
CA TYR A 3 -11.88 0.89 -0.75
C TYR A 3 -13.25 1.47 -0.40
N LEU A 4 -14.31 1.03 -1.11
CA LEU A 4 -15.68 1.49 -0.84
C LEU A 4 -16.32 0.68 0.30
N GLU A 5 -17.29 1.29 1.03
CA GLU A 5 -18.06 0.57 2.05
C GLU A 5 -18.81 -0.64 1.48
N GLU A 6 -19.35 -0.49 0.29
CA GLU A 6 -20.03 -1.59 -0.40
C GLU A 6 -19.11 -2.79 -0.66
N GLU A 7 -17.81 -2.57 -0.85
CA GLU A 7 -16.86 -3.67 -1.05
C GLU A 7 -16.64 -4.47 0.24
N LEU A 8 -16.77 -3.85 1.41
CA LEU A 8 -16.78 -4.56 2.70
C LEU A 8 -18.06 -5.38 2.85
N THR A 9 -19.22 -4.77 2.58
CA THR A 9 -20.51 -5.45 2.70
C THR A 9 -20.57 -6.66 1.77
N LYS A 10 -20.20 -6.50 0.50
CA LYS A 10 -20.16 -7.59 -0.48
C LYS A 10 -19.20 -8.71 -0.08
N ALA A 11 -18.05 -8.37 0.52
CA ALA A 11 -17.11 -9.39 0.98
C ALA A 11 -17.59 -10.16 2.21
N ARG A 12 -18.44 -9.55 3.06
CA ARG A 12 -19.10 -10.24 4.18
C ARG A 12 -20.20 -11.18 3.70
N GLU A 13 -20.97 -10.77 2.69
CA GLU A 13 -22.03 -11.59 2.11
C GLU A 13 -21.51 -12.75 1.26
N LYS A 14 -20.51 -12.48 0.40
CA LYS A 14 -19.92 -13.48 -0.49
C LYS A 14 -18.41 -13.24 -0.63
N PRO A 15 -17.61 -13.81 0.30
CA PRO A 15 -16.16 -13.60 0.28
C PRO A 15 -15.54 -14.19 -1.00
N LYS A 16 -14.88 -13.33 -1.78
CA LYS A 16 -14.09 -13.74 -2.94
C LYS A 16 -12.61 -13.74 -2.58
N LEU A 17 -12.05 -14.95 -2.49
CA LEU A 17 -10.65 -15.19 -2.17
C LEU A 17 -9.73 -14.83 -3.35
N ARG A 18 -8.58 -14.22 -3.04
CA ARG A 18 -7.60 -13.70 -3.99
C ARG A 18 -6.20 -14.19 -3.66
N LYS A 19 -5.73 -15.19 -4.41
CA LYS A 19 -4.38 -15.77 -4.28
C LYS A 19 -3.27 -14.78 -4.66
N ASP A 20 -3.54 -13.91 -5.64
CA ASP A 20 -2.59 -12.90 -6.09
C ASP A 20 -2.32 -11.82 -5.03
N MET A 21 -3.35 -11.43 -4.28
CA MET A 21 -3.22 -10.49 -3.17
C MET A 21 -2.49 -11.11 -1.97
N TYR A 22 -2.73 -12.40 -1.71
CA TYR A 22 -1.99 -13.14 -0.68
C TYR A 22 -0.49 -13.19 -1.00
N LYS A 23 -0.12 -13.56 -2.24
CA LYS A 23 1.30 -13.57 -2.67
C LYS A 23 1.98 -12.23 -2.46
N LYS A 24 1.33 -11.14 -2.90
CA LYS A 24 1.83 -9.77 -2.69
C LYS A 24 1.93 -9.39 -1.21
N MET A 25 1.06 -9.92 -0.35
CA MET A 25 1.09 -9.66 1.09
C MET A 25 2.32 -10.32 1.72
N ILE A 26 2.54 -11.62 1.48
CA ILE A 26 3.68 -12.35 2.04
C ILE A 26 5.03 -11.91 1.45
N GLU A 27 5.06 -11.41 0.22
CA GLU A 27 6.27 -10.80 -0.37
C GLU A 27 6.73 -9.55 0.39
N VAL A 28 5.79 -8.84 1.03
CA VAL A 28 6.09 -7.63 1.81
C VAL A 28 6.27 -7.97 3.30
N ASP A 29 5.39 -8.82 3.85
CA ASP A 29 5.41 -9.25 5.23
C ASP A 29 4.87 -10.70 5.34
N PRO A 30 5.75 -11.69 5.51
CA PRO A 30 5.37 -13.10 5.65
C PRO A 30 4.49 -13.40 6.86
N LEU A 31 4.49 -12.53 7.88
CA LEU A 31 3.73 -12.71 9.12
C LEU A 31 2.39 -11.97 9.10
N ALA A 32 2.09 -11.22 8.04
CA ALA A 32 0.87 -10.44 7.93
C ALA A 32 -0.44 -11.26 7.77
N PRO A 33 -0.47 -12.40 7.05
CA PRO A 33 -1.68 -13.21 6.93
C PRO A 33 -2.00 -13.98 8.22
N THR A 34 -3.28 -14.27 8.45
CA THR A 34 -3.71 -15.18 9.53
C THR A 34 -3.46 -16.65 9.16
N ASP A 35 -3.56 -17.55 10.13
CA ASP A 35 -3.40 -19.00 9.90
C ASP A 35 -4.40 -19.54 8.87
N GLU A 36 -5.65 -19.05 8.87
CA GLU A 36 -6.65 -19.43 7.88
C GLU A 36 -6.32 -18.90 6.48
N GLU A 37 -5.81 -17.67 6.37
CA GLU A 37 -5.37 -17.06 5.11
C GLU A 37 -4.16 -17.82 4.53
N ASN A 38 -3.24 -18.24 5.41
CA ASN A 38 -2.11 -19.08 5.06
C ASN A 38 -2.54 -20.47 4.58
N ALA A 39 -3.46 -21.12 5.29
CA ALA A 39 -4.00 -22.44 4.90
C ALA A 39 -4.71 -22.38 3.53
N GLN A 40 -5.38 -21.28 3.22
CA GLN A 40 -6.09 -21.08 1.94
C GLN A 40 -5.19 -20.51 0.83
N HIS A 41 -4.00 -20.01 1.19
CA HIS A 41 -3.11 -19.23 0.34
C HIS A 41 -3.84 -18.09 -0.40
N ALA A 42 -4.77 -17.42 0.29
CA ALA A 42 -5.62 -16.40 -0.29
C ALA A 42 -6.14 -15.43 0.79
N VAL A 43 -6.34 -14.18 0.39
CA VAL A 43 -6.98 -13.14 1.22
C VAL A 43 -8.17 -12.55 0.48
N THR A 44 -9.10 -11.88 1.17
CA THR A 44 -10.14 -11.10 0.49
C THR A 44 -9.58 -9.74 0.05
N LYS A 45 -10.20 -9.12 -0.97
CA LYS A 45 -9.80 -7.79 -1.42
C LYS A 45 -9.84 -6.76 -0.28
N PRO A 46 -10.93 -6.60 0.50
CA PRO A 46 -10.96 -5.55 1.52
C PRO A 46 -9.92 -5.74 2.61
N ARG A 47 -9.68 -6.99 3.02
CA ARG A 47 -8.62 -7.34 3.96
C ARG A 47 -7.23 -6.93 3.48
N TYR A 48 -6.91 -7.20 2.21
CA TYR A 48 -5.66 -6.75 1.61
C TYR A 48 -5.57 -5.22 1.54
N MET A 49 -6.64 -4.54 1.15
CA MET A 49 -6.66 -3.07 1.08
C MET A 49 -6.49 -2.44 2.47
N GLN A 50 -7.13 -2.99 3.49
CA GLN A 50 -6.97 -2.56 4.89
C GLN A 50 -5.53 -2.72 5.35
N TRP A 51 -4.91 -3.89 5.13
CA TRP A 51 -3.50 -4.08 5.47
C TRP A 51 -2.57 -3.14 4.70
N ARG A 52 -2.82 -2.91 3.40
CA ARG A 52 -2.07 -1.92 2.62
C ARG A 52 -2.15 -0.50 3.19
N GLU A 53 -3.31 -0.14 3.75
CA GLU A 53 -3.47 1.13 4.45
C GLU A 53 -2.68 1.21 5.75
N THR A 54 -2.55 0.11 6.52
CA THR A 54 -1.84 0.11 7.80
C THR A 54 -0.32 0.11 7.66
N ILE A 55 0.21 -0.41 6.55
CA ILE A 55 1.65 -0.42 6.27
C ILE A 55 2.14 0.80 5.47
N SER A 56 1.22 1.60 4.90
CA SER A 56 1.54 2.85 4.20
C SER A 56 1.07 4.06 4.99
N SER A 57 1.32 5.26 4.46
CA SER A 57 0.86 6.51 5.05
C SER A 57 -0.64 6.76 4.88
N SER A 58 -1.37 5.87 4.20
CA SER A 58 -2.79 6.08 3.88
C SER A 58 -3.67 6.20 5.15
N ALA A 59 -3.33 5.46 6.21
CA ALA A 59 -4.12 5.42 7.44
C ALA A 59 -3.84 6.60 8.39
N ASN A 60 -2.61 7.14 8.41
CA ASN A 60 -2.20 8.20 9.33
C ASN A 60 -2.09 9.59 8.68
N LEU A 61 -1.73 9.68 7.40
CA LEU A 61 -1.58 10.94 6.66
C LEU A 61 -2.65 11.14 5.58
N GLY A 62 -3.51 10.15 5.33
CA GLY A 62 -4.62 10.25 4.38
C GLY A 62 -4.24 10.05 2.90
N PHE A 63 -2.96 9.89 2.58
CA PHE A 63 -2.45 9.62 1.24
C PHE A 63 -1.26 8.65 1.30
N ARG A 64 -0.82 8.13 0.15
CA ARG A 64 0.45 7.41 0.01
C ARG A 64 1.07 7.68 -1.35
N ILE A 65 2.38 7.50 -1.44
CA ILE A 65 3.11 7.57 -2.70
C ILE A 65 2.97 6.21 -3.40
N GLU A 66 2.44 6.18 -4.62
CA GLU A 66 2.32 4.93 -5.40
C GLU A 66 3.53 4.69 -6.31
N GLY A 67 4.11 5.77 -6.83
CA GLY A 67 5.26 5.70 -7.72
C GLY A 67 5.81 7.07 -8.05
N ILE A 68 7.08 7.08 -8.47
CA ILE A 68 7.84 8.24 -8.91
C ILE A 68 8.47 7.90 -10.25
N LYS A 69 8.38 8.84 -11.19
CA LYS A 69 9.13 8.83 -12.45
C LYS A 69 9.96 10.11 -12.53
N LYS A 70 11.28 9.97 -12.57
CA LYS A 70 12.23 11.08 -12.66
C LYS A 70 12.53 11.42 -14.13
N ALA A 71 13.10 12.62 -14.34
CA ALA A 71 13.43 13.13 -15.68
C ALA A 71 14.54 12.32 -16.38
N ASP A 72 15.42 11.70 -15.60
CA ASP A 72 16.44 10.74 -16.06
C ASP A 72 15.86 9.41 -16.58
N GLY A 73 14.54 9.21 -16.46
CA GLY A 73 13.82 8.00 -16.86
C GLY A 73 13.67 6.95 -15.75
N THR A 74 14.29 7.14 -14.59
CA THR A 74 14.20 6.24 -13.45
C THR A 74 12.75 6.18 -12.93
N CYS A 75 12.22 4.96 -12.76
CA CYS A 75 10.89 4.73 -12.23
C CYS A 75 10.96 3.85 -10.97
N ASN A 76 10.39 4.32 -9.87
CA ASN A 76 10.29 3.57 -8.63
C ASN A 76 8.83 3.47 -8.21
N THR A 77 8.37 2.28 -7.83
CA THR A 77 7.03 2.04 -7.28
C THR A 77 7.08 1.35 -5.92
N ASN A 78 8.28 1.19 -5.34
CA ASN A 78 8.50 0.46 -4.11
C ASN A 78 8.30 1.31 -2.86
N PHE A 79 7.07 1.79 -2.68
CA PHE A 79 6.66 2.66 -1.56
C PHE A 79 5.61 2.00 -0.66
N LYS A 80 5.51 0.67 -0.71
CA LYS A 80 4.43 -0.09 -0.04
C LYS A 80 4.47 0.11 1.48
N THR A 81 5.66 0.32 2.03
CA THR A 81 5.93 0.50 3.46
C THR A 81 6.33 1.92 3.85
N THR A 82 6.21 2.89 2.93
CA THR A 82 6.43 4.32 3.22
C THR A 82 5.26 4.83 4.06
N LYS A 83 5.49 5.03 5.36
CA LYS A 83 4.43 5.23 6.37
C LYS A 83 4.59 6.48 7.22
N THR A 84 5.80 6.80 7.66
CA THR A 84 6.01 7.95 8.56
C THR A 84 6.10 9.25 7.78
N GLN A 85 5.84 10.37 8.45
CA GLN A 85 5.97 11.69 7.85
C GLN A 85 7.39 11.94 7.34
N GLU A 86 8.39 11.47 8.09
CA GLU A 86 9.81 11.59 7.74
C GLU A 86 10.16 10.78 6.49
N GLN A 87 9.65 9.54 6.37
CA GLN A 87 9.84 8.73 5.17
C GLN A 87 9.20 9.37 3.95
N VAL A 88 7.98 9.90 4.10
CA VAL A 88 7.27 10.61 3.02
C VAL A 88 8.04 11.86 2.61
N LEU A 89 8.48 12.68 3.57
CA LEU A 89 9.27 13.87 3.32
C LEU A 89 10.58 13.53 2.60
N GLN A 90 11.27 12.48 3.02
CA GLN A 90 12.51 12.04 2.38
C GLN A 90 12.28 11.68 0.90
N VAL A 91 11.18 11.00 0.60
CA VAL A 91 10.81 10.67 -0.79
C VAL A 91 10.50 11.93 -1.60
N PHE A 92 9.82 12.92 -1.02
CA PHE A 92 9.60 14.21 -1.69
C PHE A 92 10.91 14.97 -1.95
N VAL A 93 11.80 15.04 -0.97
CA VAL A 93 13.11 15.69 -1.09
C VAL A 93 13.95 15.04 -2.19
N GLU A 94 13.95 13.71 -2.26
CA GLU A 94 14.63 12.96 -3.32
C GLU A 94 13.99 13.19 -4.70
N PHE A 95 12.67 13.33 -4.75
CA PHE A 95 11.94 13.59 -5.99
C PHE A 95 12.21 14.97 -6.57
N ILE A 96 12.27 16.00 -5.72
CA ILE A 96 12.60 17.37 -6.15
C ILE A 96 14.09 17.61 -6.31
N GLU A 97 14.94 16.59 -6.06
CA GLU A 97 16.40 16.68 -6.15
C GLU A 97 16.98 17.84 -5.29
N GLY A 98 16.37 18.10 -4.13
CA GLY A 98 16.74 19.22 -3.26
C GLY A 98 16.35 20.61 -3.78
N ASN A 99 15.67 20.71 -4.92
CA ASN A 99 15.21 21.97 -5.48
C ASN A 99 13.95 22.47 -4.75
N THR A 100 14.17 23.22 -3.66
CA THR A 100 13.09 23.79 -2.85
C THR A 100 12.24 24.83 -3.57
N SER A 101 12.69 25.37 -4.71
CA SER A 101 11.88 26.32 -5.51
C SER A 101 10.64 25.68 -6.13
N ILE A 102 10.60 24.34 -6.24
CA ILE A 102 9.45 23.58 -6.73
C ILE A 102 8.30 23.55 -5.69
N LEU A 103 8.62 23.78 -4.42
CA LEU A 103 7.64 23.77 -3.32
C LEU A 103 6.94 25.13 -3.12
N VAL A 104 7.26 26.13 -3.94
CA VAL A 104 6.76 27.52 -3.86
C VAL A 104 5.48 27.68 -4.67
#